data_AF-A0A835V105-F1
#
_entry.id   AF-A0A835V105-F1
#
_cell.length_a   1.000
_cell.length_b   1.000
_cell.length_c   1.000
_cell.angle_alpha   90.00
_cell.angle_beta   90.00
_cell.angle_gamma   90.00
#
_symmetry.space_group_name_H-M   'P 1'
#
loop_
_entity.id
_entity.type
_entity.pdbx_description
1 polymer ?
#
loop_
_entity_poly.entity_id
_entity_poly.type
_entity_poly.pdbx_seq_one_letter_code
_entity_poly.pdbx_strand_id
1 'polypeptide(L)'
;MRDIPDIEGDRKHGINSLATRLGKEKMLSHVSLASILWTKAKATDLEKNDEITAFYMLIWKAISSFSCLIVYTNGVNQLFDMEIDKVNKPYLPLVSGEMSLQMGFAIVCASALMILSHVSLASILWTKAKTTDLEKNDEITAFYMLIWKLVYAEHCLIPLVK
;
A
#
# COMPACT_ATOMS: atom_id res chain seq x y z
N MET A 1 27.29 12.09 13.83
CA MET A 1 27.56 11.16 12.73
C MET A 1 26.62 11.52 11.59
N ARG A 2 27.14 11.86 10.42
CA ARG A 2 26.31 12.10 9.23
C ARG A 2 25.83 10.74 8.74
N ASP A 3 24.53 10.58 8.54
CA ASP A 3 23.97 9.51 7.73
C ASP A 3 24.66 9.53 6.37
N ILE A 4 25.56 8.58 6.14
CA ILE A 4 26.10 8.36 4.81
C ILE A 4 24.95 7.70 4.04
N PRO A 5 24.53 8.23 2.88
CA PRO A 5 23.46 7.60 2.11
C PRO A 5 23.90 6.18 1.74
N ASP A 6 23.11 5.16 2.12
CA ASP A 6 23.46 3.73 1.99
C ASP A 6 23.86 3.35 0.55
N ILE A 7 23.31 4.07 -0.42
CA ILE A 7 23.48 3.82 -1.85
C ILE A 7 24.91 4.12 -2.32
N GLU A 8 25.54 5.19 -1.80
CA GLU A 8 26.87 5.61 -2.26
C GLU A 8 27.98 4.74 -1.65
N GLY A 9 27.75 4.25 -0.42
CA GLY A 9 28.61 3.28 0.25
C GLY A 9 28.55 1.91 -0.42
N ASP A 10 27.35 1.41 -0.70
CA ASP A 10 27.12 0.11 -1.35
C ASP A 10 27.68 0.08 -2.78
N ARG A 11 27.50 1.16 -3.54
CA ARG A 11 28.04 1.31 -4.90
C ARG A 11 29.58 1.32 -4.91
N LYS A 12 30.21 1.93 -3.89
CA LYS A 12 31.68 1.93 -3.74
C LYS A 12 32.25 0.56 -3.38
N HIS A 13 31.48 -0.29 -2.72
CA HIS A 13 31.90 -1.65 -2.34
C HIS A 13 31.41 -2.72 -3.31
N GLY A 14 30.79 -2.35 -4.44
CA GLY A 14 30.34 -3.27 -5.48
C GLY A 14 29.13 -4.14 -5.09
N ILE A 15 28.38 -3.75 -4.06
CA ILE A 15 27.20 -4.48 -3.59
C ILE A 15 26.03 -4.15 -4.51
N ASN A 16 25.62 -5.11 -5.34
CA ASN A 16 24.45 -4.99 -6.21
C ASN A 16 23.16 -5.34 -5.45
N SER A 17 22.78 -4.48 -4.50
CA SER A 17 21.50 -4.61 -3.79
C SER A 17 20.33 -4.04 -4.62
N LEU A 18 19.10 -4.49 -4.35
CA LEU A 18 17.91 -3.94 -5.01
C LEU A 18 17.79 -2.42 -4.79
N ALA A 19 18.25 -1.91 -3.64
CA ALA A 19 18.30 -0.48 -3.32
C ALA A 19 19.24 0.32 -4.23
N THR A 20 20.43 -0.22 -4.56
CA THR A 20 21.38 0.43 -5.50
C THR A 20 20.87 0.47 -6.95
N ARG A 21 19.99 -0.48 -7.33
CA ARG A 21 19.32 -0.51 -8.64
C ARG A 21 18.06 0.34 -8.71
N LEU A 22 17.28 0.41 -7.62
CA LEU A 22 15.95 1.05 -7.57
C LEU A 22 15.93 2.46 -6.94
N GLY A 23 17.09 3.06 -6.63
CA GLY A 23 17.27 4.31 -5.84
C GLY A 23 16.51 5.59 -6.25
N LYS A 24 15.50 5.51 -7.12
CA LYS A 24 14.53 6.57 -7.46
C LYS A 24 13.06 6.12 -7.44
N GLU A 25 12.75 4.83 -7.30
CA GLU A 25 11.39 4.31 -7.50
C GLU A 25 10.42 4.64 -6.36
N LYS A 26 10.92 4.74 -5.11
CA LYS A 26 10.09 5.20 -3.99
C LYS A 26 9.56 6.62 -4.21
N MET A 27 10.21 7.46 -5.01
CA MET A 27 9.74 8.83 -5.29
C MET A 27 8.60 8.85 -6.31
N LEU A 28 8.59 7.91 -7.26
CA LEU A 28 7.57 7.83 -8.32
C LEU A 28 6.18 7.51 -7.76
N SER A 29 6.08 6.65 -6.74
CA SER A 29 4.80 6.32 -6.12
C SER A 29 4.19 7.51 -5.37
N HIS A 30 5.01 8.24 -4.61
CA HIS A 30 4.58 9.44 -3.88
C HIS A 30 4.17 10.57 -4.83
N VAL A 31 4.91 10.78 -5.92
CA VAL A 31 4.57 11.77 -6.95
C VAL A 31 3.27 11.40 -7.66
N SER A 32 3.05 10.11 -7.95
CA SER A 32 1.81 9.63 -8.57
C SER A 32 0.60 9.83 -7.66
N LEU A 33 0.71 9.46 -6.37
CA LEU A 33 -0.33 9.67 -5.38
C LEU A 33 -0.64 11.17 -5.20
N ALA A 34 0.40 12.00 -5.06
CA ALA A 34 0.24 13.45 -4.96
C ALA A 34 -0.46 14.03 -6.19
N SER A 35 -0.15 13.54 -7.39
CA SER A 35 -0.80 13.97 -8.64
C SER A 35 -2.28 13.60 -8.68
N ILE A 36 -2.65 12.40 -8.22
CA ILE A 36 -4.05 11.95 -8.12
C ILE A 36 -4.82 12.78 -7.10
N LEU A 37 -4.25 12.99 -5.91
CA LEU A 37 -4.90 13.79 -4.87
C LEU A 37 -5.05 15.25 -5.30
N TRP A 38 -4.04 15.81 -5.97
CA TRP A 38 -4.08 17.18 -6.49
C TRP A 38 -5.13 17.38 -7.58
N THR A 39 -5.21 16.46 -8.54
CA THR A 39 -6.23 16.51 -9.59
C THR A 39 -7.63 16.37 -9.03
N LYS A 40 -7.82 15.49 -8.03
CA LYS A 40 -9.10 15.36 -7.33
C LYS A 40 -9.46 16.58 -6.49
N ALA A 41 -8.51 17.15 -5.74
CA ALA A 41 -8.73 18.35 -4.94
C ALA A 41 -9.22 19.54 -5.78
N LYS A 42 -8.69 19.71 -7.00
CA LYS A 42 -9.14 20.77 -7.92
C LYS A 42 -10.55 20.53 -8.49
N ALA A 43 -10.99 19.28 -8.54
CA ALA A 43 -12.27 18.90 -9.12
C ALA A 43 -13.41 18.85 -8.09
N THR A 44 -13.08 18.88 -6.79
CA THR A 44 -14.07 18.84 -5.70
C THR A 44 -14.74 20.20 -5.54
N ASP A 45 -16.07 20.22 -5.62
CA ASP A 45 -16.88 21.37 -5.23
C ASP A 45 -16.99 21.45 -3.70
N LEU A 46 -16.53 22.57 -3.13
CA LEU A 46 -16.50 22.79 -1.68
C LEU A 46 -17.84 23.28 -1.11
N GLU A 47 -18.83 23.55 -1.95
CA GLU A 47 -20.18 23.90 -1.49
C GLU A 47 -21.06 22.66 -1.31
N LYS A 48 -20.61 21.49 -1.80
CA LYS A 48 -21.36 20.24 -1.81
C LYS A 48 -20.80 19.23 -0.81
N ASN A 49 -21.58 18.93 0.23
CA ASN A 49 -21.17 18.04 1.31
C ASN A 49 -20.89 16.60 0.85
N ASP A 50 -21.57 16.09 -0.17
CA ASP A 50 -21.34 14.76 -0.73
C ASP A 50 -20.01 14.68 -1.48
N GLU A 51 -19.66 15.70 -2.27
CA GLU A 51 -18.36 15.79 -2.95
C GLU A 51 -17.20 15.89 -1.94
N ILE A 52 -17.35 16.69 -0.89
CA ILE A 52 -16.39 16.77 0.22
C ILE A 52 -16.22 15.42 0.91
N THR A 53 -17.34 14.75 1.22
CA THR A 53 -17.33 13.44 1.88
C THR A 53 -16.63 12.40 1.01
N ALA A 54 -16.90 12.37 -0.30
CA ALA A 54 -16.23 11.49 -1.25
C ALA A 54 -14.71 11.75 -1.32
N PHE A 55 -14.29 13.01 -1.27
CA PHE A 55 -12.88 13.37 -1.24
C PHE A 55 -12.17 12.91 0.04
N TYR A 56 -12.78 13.09 1.21
CA TYR A 56 -12.22 12.55 2.46
C TYR A 56 -12.15 11.02 2.46
N MET A 57 -13.17 10.34 1.95
CA MET A 57 -13.15 8.87 1.80
C MET A 57 -12.02 8.42 0.88
N LEU A 58 -11.73 9.16 -0.20
CA LEU A 58 -10.60 8.88 -1.09
C LEU A 58 -9.26 8.98 -0.35
N ILE A 59 -9.05 10.05 0.43
CA ILE A 59 -7.84 10.24 1.23
C ILE A 59 -7.66 9.10 2.24
N TRP A 60 -8.72 8.78 3.00
CA TRP A 60 -8.68 7.70 3.99
C TRP A 60 -8.33 6.35 3.35
N LYS A 61 -8.96 6.01 2.23
CA LYS A 61 -8.66 4.76 1.50
C LYS A 61 -7.23 4.73 0.99
N ALA A 62 -6.72 5.84 0.46
CA ALA A 62 -5.35 5.92 -0.03
C ALA A 62 -4.31 5.73 1.10
N ILE A 63 -4.53 6.37 2.25
CA ILE A 63 -3.65 6.23 3.43
C ILE A 63 -3.66 4.79 3.94
N SER A 64 -4.85 4.19 4.08
CA SER A 64 -4.98 2.81 4.57
C SER A 64 -4.25 1.81 3.67
N SER A 65 -4.45 1.87 2.35
CA SER A 65 -3.74 0.98 1.42
C SER A 65 -2.23 1.22 1.38
N PHE A 66 -1.79 2.46 1.51
CA PHE A 66 -0.36 2.80 1.50
C PHE A 66 0.37 2.32 2.76
N SER A 67 -0.29 2.35 3.92
CA SER A 67 0.29 1.88 5.18
C SER A 67 0.70 0.41 5.13
N CYS A 68 -0.11 -0.47 4.51
CA CYS A 68 0.24 -1.88 4.34
C CYS A 68 1.50 -2.09 3.49
N LEU A 69 1.67 -1.28 2.44
CA LEU A 69 2.88 -1.35 1.59
C LEU A 69 4.13 -0.90 2.36
N ILE A 70 4.01 0.14 3.19
CA ILE A 70 5.10 0.58 4.08
C ILE A 70 5.46 -0.54 5.06
N VAL A 71 4.48 -1.14 5.72
CA VAL A 71 4.69 -2.24 6.68
C VAL A 71 5.36 -3.43 5.98
N TYR A 72 4.87 -3.82 4.81
CA TYR A 72 5.44 -4.91 4.03
C TYR A 72 6.91 -4.65 3.68
N THR A 73 7.21 -3.50 3.07
CA THR A 73 8.57 -3.18 2.61
C THR A 73 9.56 -3.01 3.76
N ASN A 74 9.17 -2.36 4.85
CA ASN A 74 10.02 -2.24 6.03
C ASN A 74 10.21 -3.59 6.75
N GLY A 75 9.17 -4.41 6.83
CA GLY A 75 9.23 -5.73 7.45
C GLY A 75 10.12 -6.70 6.66
N VAL A 76 9.99 -6.71 5.33
CA VAL A 76 10.90 -7.45 4.44
C VAL A 76 12.34 -7.00 4.69
N ASN A 77 12.61 -5.70 4.64
CA ASN A 77 13.96 -5.18 4.87
C ASN A 77 14.54 -5.65 6.21
N GLN A 78 13.80 -5.52 7.32
CA GLN A 78 14.30 -5.96 8.64
C GLN A 78 14.53 -7.47 8.75
N LEU A 79 13.75 -8.30 8.05
CA LEU A 79 13.93 -9.75 8.04
C LEU A 79 15.20 -10.16 7.29
N PHE A 80 15.50 -9.50 6.16
CA PHE A 80 16.66 -9.84 5.33
C PHE A 80 17.96 -9.15 5.79
N ASP A 81 17.89 -7.94 6.34
CA ASP A 81 19.06 -7.15 6.75
C ASP A 81 19.41 -7.35 8.24
N MET A 82 18.90 -8.40 8.88
CA MET A 82 19.02 -8.61 10.33
C MET A 82 20.45 -8.58 10.86
N GLU A 83 21.41 -9.19 10.15
CA GLU A 83 22.81 -9.19 10.57
C GLU A 83 23.47 -7.82 10.45
N ILE A 84 23.07 -7.05 9.42
CA ILE A 84 23.57 -5.69 9.16
C ILE A 84 22.99 -4.71 10.18
N ASP A 85 21.69 -4.81 10.44
CA ASP A 85 21.00 -3.91 11.36
C ASP A 85 21.37 -4.17 12.82
N LYS A 86 21.89 -5.34 13.20
CA LYS A 86 22.53 -5.56 14.52
C LYS A 86 23.67 -4.58 14.79
N VAL A 87 24.42 -4.20 13.76
CA VAL A 87 25.55 -3.25 13.87
C VAL A 87 25.05 -1.82 13.75
N ASN A 88 24.18 -1.55 12.78
CA ASN A 88 23.83 -0.18 12.39
C ASN A 88 22.59 0.37 13.11
N LYS A 89 21.60 -0.47 13.39
CA LYS A 89 20.29 -0.10 13.92
C LYS A 89 19.81 -1.09 14.99
N PRO A 90 20.58 -1.26 16.09
CA PRO A 90 20.30 -2.30 17.10
C PRO A 90 18.97 -2.12 17.85
N TYR A 91 18.36 -0.94 17.74
CA TYR A 91 17.07 -0.61 18.36
C TYR A 91 15.86 -1.09 17.54
N LEU A 92 16.05 -1.62 16.33
CA LEU A 92 14.91 -2.07 15.51
C LEU A 92 14.19 -3.25 16.16
N PRO A 93 12.86 -3.34 16.08
CA PRO A 93 12.08 -4.30 16.86
C PRO A 93 12.50 -5.77 16.73
N LEU A 94 12.84 -6.22 15.51
CA LEU A 94 13.30 -7.61 15.29
C LEU A 94 14.74 -7.85 15.79
N VAL A 95 15.57 -6.81 15.77
CA VAL A 95 16.98 -6.87 16.14
C VAL A 95 17.15 -6.78 17.65
N SER A 96 16.41 -5.88 18.29
CA SER A 96 16.39 -5.71 19.75
C SER A 96 15.69 -6.86 20.47
N GLY A 97 14.90 -7.66 19.75
CA GLY A 97 14.08 -8.74 20.30
C GLY A 97 12.76 -8.26 20.91
N GLU A 98 12.42 -6.97 20.81
CA GLU A 98 11.10 -6.44 21.19
C GLU A 98 9.97 -7.11 20.40
N MET A 99 10.26 -7.54 19.17
CA MET A 99 9.36 -8.34 18.33
C MET A 99 10.03 -9.66 17.95
N SER A 100 9.29 -10.76 18.08
CA SER A 100 9.80 -12.08 17.67
C SER A 100 9.87 -12.20 16.15
N LEU A 101 10.80 -13.03 15.66
CA LEU A 101 10.92 -13.39 14.24
C LEU A 101 9.61 -13.93 13.66
N GLN A 102 8.93 -14.80 14.41
CA GLN A 102 7.64 -15.38 13.99
C GLN A 102 6.59 -14.30 13.76
N MET A 103 6.50 -13.33 14.68
CA MET A 103 5.59 -12.19 14.54
C MET A 103 5.98 -11.32 13.33
N GLY A 104 7.27 -11.05 13.14
CA GLY A 104 7.77 -10.32 11.99
C GLY A 104 7.37 -10.97 10.66
N PHE A 105 7.59 -12.28 10.52
CA PHE A 105 7.14 -13.04 9.35
C PHE A 105 5.62 -13.01 9.17
N ALA A 106 4.86 -13.19 10.25
CA ALA A 106 3.40 -13.14 10.19
C ALA A 106 2.90 -11.78 9.67
N ILE A 107 3.46 -10.67 10.16
CA ILE A 107 3.13 -9.31 9.71
C ILE A 107 3.47 -9.10 8.23
N VAL A 108 4.64 -9.58 7.78
CA VAL A 108 5.06 -9.48 6.37
C VAL A 108 4.12 -10.30 5.47
N CYS A 109 3.78 -11.54 5.85
CA CYS A 109 2.85 -12.37 5.10
C CYS A 109 1.44 -11.76 5.06
N ALA A 110 0.93 -11.29 6.20
CA ALA A 110 -0.40 -10.68 6.28
C ALA A 110 -0.50 -9.40 5.43
N SER A 111 0.52 -8.53 5.49
CA SER A 111 0.58 -7.32 4.68
C SER A 111 0.68 -7.62 3.18
N ALA A 112 1.45 -8.65 2.78
CA ALA A 112 1.51 -9.11 1.40
C ALA A 112 0.14 -9.60 0.87
N LEU A 113 -0.56 -10.43 1.65
CA LEU A 113 -1.89 -10.92 1.30
C LEU A 113 -2.91 -9.79 1.14
N MET A 114 -2.87 -8.79 2.03
CA MET A 114 -3.74 -7.62 1.95
C MET A 114 -3.49 -6.81 0.67
N ILE A 115 -2.22 -6.56 0.32
CA ILE A 115 -1.84 -5.86 -0.90
C ILE A 115 -2.35 -6.61 -2.14
N LEU A 116 -2.10 -7.92 -2.22
CA LEU A 116 -2.55 -8.76 -3.34
C LEU A 116 -4.07 -8.79 -3.46
N SER A 117 -4.79 -8.84 -2.33
CA SER A 117 -6.25 -8.82 -2.29
C SER A 117 -6.79 -7.51 -2.86
N HIS A 118 -6.27 -6.35 -2.43
CA HIS A 118 -6.69 -5.06 -2.96
C HIS A 118 -6.37 -4.87 -4.44
N VAL A 119 -5.18 -5.29 -4.90
CA VAL A 119 -4.81 -5.25 -6.33
C VAL A 119 -5.77 -6.10 -7.17
N SER A 120 -6.13 -7.29 -6.68
CA SER A 120 -7.06 -8.19 -7.35
C SER A 120 -8.47 -7.59 -7.42
N LEU A 121 -9.00 -7.07 -6.31
CA LEU A 121 -10.31 -6.42 -6.26
C LEU A 121 -10.37 -5.19 -7.17
N ALA A 122 -9.33 -4.34 -7.15
CA ALA A 122 -9.23 -3.17 -8.01
C ALA A 122 -9.19 -3.58 -9.50
N SER A 123 -8.48 -4.66 -9.84
CA SER A 123 -8.41 -5.18 -11.22
C SER A 123 -9.76 -5.71 -11.70
N ILE A 124 -10.51 -6.41 -10.84
CA ILE A 124 -11.87 -6.88 -11.13
C ILE A 124 -12.80 -5.70 -11.38
N LEU A 125 -12.82 -4.71 -10.48
CA LEU A 125 -13.64 -3.51 -10.61
C LEU A 125 -13.30 -2.72 -11.87
N TRP A 126 -12.01 -2.51 -12.15
CA TRP A 126 -11.54 -1.80 -13.33
C TRP A 126 -11.96 -2.48 -14.62
N THR A 127 -11.79 -3.80 -14.69
CA THR A 127 -12.19 -4.58 -15.86
C THR A 127 -13.70 -4.49 -16.09
N LYS A 128 -14.49 -4.62 -15.01
CA LYS A 128 -15.95 -4.54 -15.11
C LYS A 128 -16.43 -3.13 -15.47
N ALA A 129 -15.86 -2.10 -14.88
CA ALA A 129 -16.19 -0.71 -15.18
C ALA A 129 -15.98 -0.36 -16.66
N LYS A 130 -14.95 -0.92 -17.31
CA LYS A 130 -14.70 -0.71 -18.75
C LYS A 130 -15.67 -1.42 -19.67
N THR A 131 -16.28 -2.51 -19.21
CA THR A 131 -17.17 -3.34 -20.02
C THR A 131 -18.65 -3.07 -19.81
N THR A 132 -19.00 -2.30 -18.77
CA THR A 132 -20.39 -1.97 -18.44
C THR A 132 -20.93 -0.90 -19.38
N ASP A 133 -22.04 -1.22 -20.05
CA ASP A 133 -22.80 -0.29 -20.87
C ASP A 133 -23.65 0.64 -19.98
N LEU A 134 -23.42 1.95 -20.10
CA LEU A 134 -24.11 2.97 -19.30
C LEU A 134 -25.51 3.31 -19.83
N GLU A 135 -25.89 2.81 -21.01
CA GLU A 135 -27.24 3.00 -21.56
C GLU A 135 -28.21 1.91 -21.11
N LYS A 136 -27.71 0.83 -20.48
CA LYS A 136 -28.51 -0.32 -20.03
C LYS A 136 -28.62 -0.40 -18.51
N ASN A 137 -29.82 -0.17 -18.00
CA ASN A 137 -30.12 -0.22 -16.57
C ASN A 137 -29.78 -1.57 -15.91
N ASP A 138 -29.95 -2.69 -16.62
CA ASP A 138 -29.63 -4.02 -16.10
C ASP A 138 -28.11 -4.19 -15.88
N GLU A 139 -27.29 -3.65 -16.79
CA GLU A 139 -25.82 -3.70 -16.68
C GLU A 139 -25.32 -2.79 -15.55
N ILE A 140 -25.91 -1.60 -15.39
CA ILE A 140 -25.63 -0.69 -14.26
C ILE A 140 -25.97 -1.37 -12.94
N THR A 141 -27.14 -2.01 -12.86
CA THR A 141 -27.59 -2.71 -11.65
C THR A 141 -26.67 -3.89 -11.32
N ALA A 142 -26.26 -4.67 -12.32
CA ALA A 142 -25.31 -5.76 -12.14
C ALA A 142 -23.94 -5.28 -11.65
N PHE A 143 -23.44 -4.16 -12.18
CA PHE A 143 -22.19 -3.54 -11.74
C PHE A 143 -22.30 -3.03 -10.28
N TYR A 144 -23.40 -2.38 -9.93
CA TYR A 144 -23.69 -1.96 -8.57
C TYR A 144 -23.73 -3.16 -7.58
N MET A 145 -24.41 -4.24 -7.96
CA MET A 145 -24.46 -5.45 -7.15
C MET A 145 -23.08 -6.13 -7.01
N LEU A 146 -22.23 -6.03 -8.02
CA LEU A 146 -20.83 -6.48 -7.93
C LEU A 146 -20.07 -5.69 -6.87
N ILE A 147 -20.19 -4.36 -6.84
CA ILE A 147 -19.55 -3.52 -5.82
C ILE A 147 -19.97 -4.00 -4.43
N TRP A 148 -21.26 -4.22 -4.20
CA TRP A 148 -21.75 -4.72 -2.92
C TRP A 148 -21.18 -6.08 -2.55
N LYS A 149 -21.14 -7.04 -3.48
CA LYS A 149 -20.56 -8.37 -3.24
C LYS A 149 -19.10 -8.27 -2.80
N LEU A 150 -18.32 -7.38 -3.40
CA LEU A 150 -16.91 -7.18 -3.04
C LEU A 150 -16.75 -6.53 -1.67
N VAL A 151 -17.58 -5.53 -1.35
CA VAL A 151 -17.60 -4.89 -0.01
C VAL A 151 -17.98 -5.91 1.07
N TYR A 152 -19.00 -6.73 0.85
CA TYR A 152 -19.37 -7.77 1.81
C TYR A 152 -18.27 -8.83 1.98
N ALA A 153 -17.61 -9.25 0.90
CA ALA A 153 -16.50 -10.19 0.97
C ALA A 153 -15.32 -9.64 1.82
N GLU A 154 -15.04 -8.35 1.74
CA GLU A 154 -14.05 -7.67 2.59
C GLU A 154 -14.46 -7.72 4.07
N HIS A 155 -15.75 -7.51 4.37
CA HIS A 155 -16.27 -7.52 5.75
C HIS A 155 -16.36 -8.92 6.35
N CYS A 156 -16.47 -9.98 5.54
CA CYS A 156 -16.41 -11.37 6.01
C CYS A 156 -15.07 -11.73 6.66
N LEU A 157 -14.02 -10.92 6.47
CA LEU A 157 -12.70 -11.11 7.09
C LEU A 157 -12.58 -10.45 8.47
N ILE A 158 -13.50 -9.56 8.85
CA ILE A 158 -13.49 -8.83 10.13
C ILE A 158 -13.52 -9.79 11.36
N PRO A 159 -14.26 -10.91 11.37
CA PRO A 159 -14.23 -11.85 12.49
C PRO A 159 -12.89 -12.57 12.70
N LEU A 160 -11.98 -12.57 11.71
CA LEU A 160 -10.68 -13.25 11.79
C LEU A 160 -9.59 -12.40 12.47
N VAL A 161 -9.92 -11.15 12.81
CA VAL A 161 -8.99 -10.17 13.40
C VAL A 161 -9.47 -9.70 14.79
N LYS A 162 -10.49 -10.36 15.34
CA LYS A 162 -10.95 -10.20 16.73
C LYS A 162 -10.61 -11.44 17.53
#